data_AF-A0A9Q3H0J8-F1
#
_entry.id   AF-A0A9Q3H0J8-F1
#
_cell.length_a   1.000
_cell.length_b   1.000
_cell.length_c   1.000
_cell.angle_alpha   90.00
_cell.angle_beta   90.00
_cell.angle_gamma   90.00
#
_symmetry.space_group_name_H-M   'P 1'
#
loop_
_entity.id
_entity.type
_entity.pdbx_description
1 polymer ?
#
loop_
_entity_poly.entity_id
_entity_poly.type
_entity_poly.pdbx_seq_one_letter_code
_entity_poly.pdbx_strand_id
1 'polypeptide(L)'
;MSGRDILPELESCLHQRSRRRAILFGLLVLFGYSLTWRGLETLGLRRPRNQALTHSPLLSRPSLGHLREYVTRSQSSYRHEDALLPMSAVLVLLNHQARMTENVDLIILFLVKYPFIKEIIIWNDNAIKGTANVNLSVEDFWSRLNLTKTSTDLLPILRLFNSPGGLNEMSGHMACSLAKFDTCYHIGENILNLNLDTLYTRYVEAEGRSIGSIVSHVLPTQYLAEVSYDVRQPEHHFESGLVSQLSRGTIAPKRFSVRYFQQLSTTLLPSPPADNCRTMPRSVSNDIQFSIWSNRRPIKLIESPKAQLALSLDPIQDIPLDAEFIQMAYQRLNETLQSSDPFLVPHPFPRPELRSDLFSDTEIGVASALDDRAMLITNLAFSPDWPLAVDSEISTCWKGSINVKEPGFVGLNFVKSVSLQAVSLFGNIDVENWVFETWHSEKNRWIQSESLPTVTSLGTSSTNKYFFTPFGSTIKVKKIRLKLRPEIVDQATKSHEIAICGWEMEKNWLI
;
A
#
# COMPACT_ATOMS: atom_id res chain seq x y z
N MET A 1 27.37 -60.94 -20.23
CA MET A 1 28.02 -60.69 -21.53
C MET A 1 27.04 -59.86 -22.35
N SER A 2 27.21 -58.53 -22.29
CA SER A 2 27.83 -57.65 -23.31
C SER A 2 26.78 -57.24 -24.35
N GLY A 3 26.34 -55.99 -24.40
CA GLY A 3 27.10 -54.79 -24.80
C GLY A 3 26.46 -54.31 -26.12
N ARG A 4 26.29 -53.04 -26.47
CA ARG A 4 26.94 -51.78 -26.11
C ARG A 4 25.98 -50.63 -26.40
N ASP A 5 26.26 -49.52 -25.73
CA ASP A 5 25.74 -48.18 -25.94
C ASP A 5 25.85 -47.70 -27.40
N ILE A 6 24.78 -47.11 -27.89
CA ILE A 6 24.78 -46.26 -29.10
C ILE A 6 24.45 -44.85 -28.63
N LEU A 7 25.45 -44.18 -28.06
CA LEU A 7 25.54 -42.73 -27.86
C LEU A 7 26.92 -42.49 -27.25
N PRO A 8 27.96 -42.33 -28.10
CA PRO A 8 28.47 -40.98 -28.28
C PRO A 8 29.17 -40.80 -29.63
N GLU A 9 28.48 -40.31 -30.66
CA GLU A 9 29.18 -39.89 -31.90
C GLU A 9 28.49 -38.76 -32.69
N LEU A 10 27.42 -38.16 -32.16
CA LEU A 10 26.75 -37.01 -32.80
C LEU A 10 27.08 -35.65 -32.18
N GLU A 11 28.01 -35.58 -31.23
CA GLU A 11 28.31 -34.35 -30.48
C GLU A 11 29.61 -33.64 -30.92
N SER A 12 30.44 -34.26 -31.78
CA SER A 12 31.80 -33.75 -32.01
C SER A 12 32.00 -32.87 -33.26
N CYS A 13 31.02 -32.69 -34.16
CA CYS A 13 31.32 -32.03 -35.46
C CYS A 13 30.61 -30.69 -35.74
N LEU A 14 29.69 -30.22 -34.90
CA LEU A 14 29.01 -28.92 -35.08
C LEU A 14 29.38 -27.84 -34.05
N HIS A 15 30.13 -28.19 -33.00
CA HIS A 15 30.28 -27.33 -31.82
C HIS A 15 31.46 -26.33 -31.89
N GLN A 16 32.41 -26.48 -32.83
CA GLN A 16 33.65 -25.70 -32.81
C GLN A 16 33.64 -24.46 -33.73
N ARG A 17 32.76 -24.43 -34.75
CA ARG A 17 32.66 -23.32 -35.71
C ARG A 17 31.65 -22.24 -35.30
N SER A 18 30.57 -22.62 -34.60
CA SER A 18 29.56 -21.68 -34.06
C SER A 18 30.08 -20.90 -32.85
N ARG A 19 30.88 -21.55 -31.99
CA ARG A 19 31.44 -20.93 -30.78
C ARG A 19 32.40 -19.78 -31.08
N ARG A 20 33.20 -19.88 -32.16
CA ARG A 20 34.08 -18.77 -32.58
C ARG A 20 33.32 -17.59 -33.17
N ARG A 21 32.22 -17.82 -33.89
CA ARG A 21 31.39 -16.73 -34.43
C ARG A 21 30.56 -16.03 -33.34
N ALA A 22 30.05 -16.78 -32.36
CA ALA A 22 29.31 -16.22 -31.23
C ALA A 22 30.20 -15.33 -30.33
N ILE A 23 31.45 -15.73 -30.08
CA ILE A 23 32.41 -14.92 -29.31
C ILE A 23 32.79 -13.64 -30.06
N LEU A 24 33.02 -13.73 -31.38
CA LEU A 24 33.34 -12.54 -32.17
C LEU A 24 32.17 -11.54 -32.24
N PHE A 25 30.94 -12.06 -32.36
CA PHE A 25 29.73 -11.24 -32.37
C PHE A 25 29.47 -10.59 -31.00
N GLY A 26 29.66 -11.33 -29.91
CA GLY A 26 29.56 -10.78 -28.55
C GLY A 26 30.58 -9.67 -28.28
N LEU A 27 31.82 -9.83 -28.76
CA LEU A 27 32.85 -8.79 -28.64
C LEU A 27 32.52 -7.54 -29.47
N LEU A 28 31.98 -7.70 -30.68
CA LEU A 28 31.57 -6.57 -31.52
C LEU A 28 30.40 -5.78 -30.92
N VAL A 29 29.42 -6.46 -30.32
CA VAL A 29 28.30 -5.81 -29.62
C VAL A 29 28.79 -5.05 -28.38
N LEU A 30 29.69 -5.65 -27.59
CA LEU A 30 30.29 -4.97 -26.43
C LEU A 30 31.13 -3.75 -26.83
N PHE A 31 31.88 -3.86 -27.93
CA PHE A 31 32.69 -2.75 -28.43
C PHE A 31 31.81 -1.62 -28.99
N GLY A 32 30.74 -1.95 -29.71
CA GLY A 32 29.74 -0.99 -30.18
C GLY A 32 29.00 -0.30 -29.03
N TYR A 33 28.64 -1.03 -27.97
CA TYR A 33 28.02 -0.47 -26.78
C TYR A 33 28.97 0.45 -26.01
N SER A 34 30.25 0.10 -25.91
CA SER A 34 31.26 0.95 -25.27
C SER A 34 31.52 2.24 -26.03
N LEU A 35 31.59 2.18 -27.37
CA LEU A 35 31.78 3.36 -28.23
C LEU A 35 30.57 4.30 -28.22
N THR A 36 29.35 3.75 -28.25
CA THR A 36 28.12 4.55 -28.18
C THR A 36 27.93 5.18 -26.81
N TRP A 37 28.25 4.47 -25.72
CA TRP A 37 28.22 5.01 -24.36
C TRP A 37 29.21 6.17 -24.18
N ARG A 38 30.46 6.02 -24.65
CA ARG A 38 31.46 7.10 -24.61
C ARG A 38 31.08 8.29 -25.51
N GLY A 39 30.45 8.03 -26.67
CA GLY A 39 29.92 9.08 -27.54
C GLY A 39 28.81 9.89 -26.86
N LEU A 40 27.89 9.21 -26.16
CA LEU A 40 26.83 9.85 -25.37
C LEU A 40 27.36 10.68 -24.20
N GLU A 41 28.44 10.24 -23.54
CA GLU A 41 29.12 11.02 -22.50
C GLU A 41 29.78 12.29 -23.06
N THR A 42 30.36 12.24 -24.28
CA THR A 42 30.97 13.43 -24.92
C THR A 42 29.96 14.44 -25.48
N LEU A 43 28.73 14.03 -25.77
CA LEU A 43 27.70 14.90 -26.35
C LEU A 43 26.88 15.71 -25.33
N GLY A 44 27.21 15.63 -24.04
CA GLY A 44 26.68 16.57 -23.04
C GLY A 44 25.15 16.55 -22.87
N LEU A 45 24.45 15.52 -23.35
CA LEU A 45 23.03 15.29 -23.09
C LEU A 45 22.85 14.77 -21.65
N ARG A 46 23.22 15.63 -20.68
CA ARG A 46 22.71 15.53 -19.31
C ARG A 46 21.20 15.75 -19.40
N ARG A 47 20.46 14.63 -19.40
CA ARG A 47 19.05 14.57 -19.03
C ARG A 47 18.85 15.49 -17.81
N PRO A 48 17.84 16.37 -17.78
CA PRO A 48 17.57 17.17 -16.61
C PRO A 48 17.39 16.21 -15.44
N ARG A 49 18.35 16.26 -14.53
CA ARG A 49 18.28 15.62 -13.23
C ARG A 49 17.16 16.37 -12.52
N ASN A 50 15.93 15.87 -12.67
CA ASN A 50 14.86 16.20 -11.74
C ASN A 50 15.47 16.09 -10.36
N GLN A 51 15.42 17.18 -9.61
CA GLN A 51 15.90 17.25 -8.25
C GLN A 51 15.23 16.11 -7.50
N ALA A 52 15.97 15.02 -7.35
CA ALA A 52 15.60 13.93 -6.47
C ALA A 52 15.42 14.59 -5.12
N LEU A 53 14.23 14.40 -4.54
CA LEU A 53 14.00 14.53 -3.11
C LEU A 53 15.27 14.04 -2.42
N THR A 54 15.93 14.98 -1.76
CA THR A 54 17.09 14.74 -0.91
C THR A 54 16.78 13.49 -0.10
N HIS A 55 17.60 12.46 -0.27
CA HIS A 55 17.62 11.27 0.55
C HIS A 55 17.36 11.68 2.00
N SER A 56 16.19 11.30 2.53
CA SER A 56 15.95 11.38 3.96
C SER A 56 17.14 10.72 4.66
N PRO A 57 17.66 11.32 5.74
CA PRO A 57 18.77 10.72 6.46
C PRO A 57 18.35 9.30 6.82
N LEU A 58 19.25 8.34 6.58
CA LEU A 58 19.12 6.97 7.08
C LEU A 58 18.80 7.06 8.58
N LEU A 59 17.51 6.97 8.92
CA LEU A 59 17.07 6.75 10.29
C LEU A 59 17.84 5.50 10.75
N SER A 60 18.62 5.64 11.81
CA SER A 60 19.36 4.52 12.40
C SER A 60 18.37 3.40 12.66
N ARG A 61 18.53 2.29 11.92
CA ARG A 61 17.58 1.17 11.95
C ARG A 61 17.44 0.68 13.39
N PRO A 62 16.23 0.64 13.95
CA PRO A 62 16.04 0.14 15.31
C PRO A 62 16.45 -1.32 15.38
N SER A 63 17.11 -1.72 16.48
CA SER A 63 17.43 -3.13 16.68
C SER A 63 16.15 -3.94 16.85
N LEU A 64 16.20 -5.24 16.55
CA LEU A 64 15.06 -6.15 16.70
C LEU A 64 14.43 -6.11 18.11
N GLY A 65 15.24 -5.88 19.14
CA GLY A 65 14.77 -5.70 20.52
C GLY A 65 13.91 -4.44 20.70
N HIS A 66 14.32 -3.30 20.14
CA HIS A 66 13.52 -2.08 20.16
C HIS A 66 12.23 -2.24 19.35
N LEU A 67 12.29 -2.96 18.22
CA LEU A 67 11.11 -3.28 17.43
C LEU A 67 10.12 -4.15 18.19
N ARG A 68 10.62 -5.17 18.88
CA ARG A 68 9.80 -6.02 19.75
C ARG A 68 9.15 -5.20 20.85
N GLU A 69 9.88 -4.31 21.51
CA GLU A 69 9.35 -3.44 22.57
C GLU A 69 8.27 -2.50 22.03
N TYR A 70 8.51 -1.87 20.87
CA TYR A 70 7.56 -1.02 20.19
C TYR A 70 6.28 -1.80 19.83
N VAL A 71 6.42 -2.94 19.14
CA VAL A 71 5.31 -3.84 18.82
C VAL A 71 4.59 -4.28 20.07
N THR A 72 5.28 -4.56 21.17
CA THR A 72 4.65 -4.98 22.44
C THR A 72 3.81 -3.86 23.06
N ARG A 73 4.25 -2.60 22.93
CA ARG A 73 3.51 -1.42 23.42
C ARG A 73 2.34 -1.01 22.53
N SER A 74 2.41 -1.25 21.22
CA SER A 74 1.31 -0.90 20.32
C SER A 74 0.05 -1.70 20.65
N GLN A 75 -1.11 -1.06 20.48
CA GLN A 75 -2.42 -1.69 20.68
C GLN A 75 -3.38 -1.19 19.61
N SER A 76 -4.28 -2.06 19.17
CA SER A 76 -5.37 -1.62 18.31
C SER A 76 -6.32 -0.70 19.08
N SER A 77 -6.82 0.31 18.40
CA SER A 77 -7.91 1.20 18.79
C SER A 77 -9.26 0.46 18.82
N TYR A 78 -9.35 -0.71 18.20
CA TYR A 78 -10.54 -1.56 18.21
C TYR A 78 -10.53 -2.53 19.41
N ARG A 79 -11.73 -2.86 19.89
CA ARG A 79 -11.95 -3.85 20.96
C ARG A 79 -12.58 -5.11 20.39
N HIS A 80 -12.44 -6.23 21.09
CA HIS A 80 -13.04 -7.51 20.68
C HIS A 80 -14.57 -7.50 20.63
N GLU A 81 -15.21 -6.60 21.40
CA GLU A 81 -16.67 -6.44 21.46
C GLU A 81 -17.23 -5.60 20.31
N ASP A 82 -16.38 -4.91 19.55
CA ASP A 82 -16.82 -4.12 18.41
C ASP A 82 -17.40 -5.05 17.33
N ALA A 83 -18.44 -4.58 16.63
CA ALA A 83 -18.96 -5.25 15.43
C ALA A 83 -17.97 -5.04 14.26
N LEU A 84 -16.96 -5.91 14.18
CA LEU A 84 -15.88 -5.83 13.19
C LEU A 84 -16.09 -6.78 12.03
N LEU A 85 -15.60 -6.37 10.86
CA LEU A 85 -15.46 -7.24 9.72
C LEU A 85 -14.26 -8.17 9.96
N PRO A 86 -14.48 -9.50 10.07
CA PRO A 86 -13.38 -10.43 10.28
C PRO A 86 -12.55 -10.59 9.01
N MET A 87 -11.24 -10.74 9.19
CA MET A 87 -10.29 -10.85 8.08
C MET A 87 -9.19 -11.85 8.36
N SER A 88 -8.56 -12.29 7.26
CA SER A 88 -7.48 -13.27 7.26
C SER A 88 -6.18 -12.57 6.88
N ALA A 89 -5.20 -12.58 7.76
CA ALA A 89 -3.86 -12.13 7.41
C ALA A 89 -3.17 -13.21 6.56
N VAL A 90 -2.53 -12.81 5.48
CA VAL A 90 -1.80 -13.66 4.55
C VAL A 90 -0.34 -13.22 4.56
N LEU A 91 0.51 -14.10 5.07
CA LEU A 91 1.96 -13.92 5.13
C LEU A 91 2.62 -14.93 4.19
N VAL A 92 3.36 -14.44 3.20
CA VAL A 92 4.09 -15.29 2.26
C VAL A 92 5.57 -15.27 2.62
N LEU A 93 6.15 -16.47 2.79
CA LEU A 93 7.58 -16.65 3.00
C LEU A 93 8.21 -17.12 1.68
N LEU A 94 9.13 -16.32 1.16
CA LEU A 94 9.77 -16.57 -0.14
C LEU A 94 11.24 -17.00 0.03
N ASN A 95 11.88 -16.65 1.14
CA ASN A 95 13.30 -16.91 1.37
C ASN A 95 13.54 -17.58 2.73
N HIS A 96 14.28 -18.69 2.72
CA HIS A 96 14.55 -19.51 3.91
C HIS A 96 15.88 -19.10 4.56
N GLN A 97 15.86 -18.04 5.37
CA GLN A 97 17.00 -17.66 6.21
C GLN A 97 16.64 -17.77 7.70
N ALA A 98 17.60 -18.17 8.55
CA ALA A 98 17.37 -18.34 10.00
C ALA A 98 16.90 -17.06 10.73
N ARG A 99 17.24 -15.86 10.21
CA ARG A 99 16.71 -14.58 10.74
C ARG A 99 15.23 -14.35 10.43
N MET A 100 14.67 -15.06 9.45
CA MET A 100 13.27 -14.91 9.03
C MET A 100 12.30 -15.43 10.07
N THR A 101 12.65 -16.45 10.85
CA THR A 101 11.76 -16.94 11.91
C THR A 101 11.51 -15.89 12.98
N GLU A 102 12.51 -15.07 13.33
CA GLU A 102 12.34 -13.99 14.29
C GLU A 102 11.47 -12.84 13.74
N ASN A 103 11.61 -12.52 12.45
CA ASN A 103 10.78 -11.52 11.76
C ASN A 103 9.31 -11.96 11.69
N VAL A 104 9.07 -13.21 11.32
CA VAL A 104 7.73 -13.82 11.27
C VAL A 104 7.11 -13.82 12.66
N ASP A 105 7.88 -14.18 13.69
CA ASP A 105 7.42 -14.15 15.08
C ASP A 105 6.97 -12.73 15.48
N LEU A 106 7.72 -11.68 15.10
CA LEU A 106 7.32 -10.28 15.33
C LEU A 106 6.05 -9.87 14.58
N ILE A 107 5.92 -10.26 13.31
CA ILE A 107 4.73 -9.97 12.50
C ILE A 107 3.50 -10.64 13.15
N ILE A 108 3.60 -11.89 13.58
CA ILE A 108 2.50 -12.59 14.26
C ILE A 108 2.16 -11.88 15.58
N LEU A 109 3.16 -11.53 16.41
CA LEU A 109 2.95 -10.77 17.65
C LEU A 109 2.24 -9.44 17.43
N PHE A 110 2.51 -8.78 16.30
CA PHE A 110 1.81 -7.58 15.89
C PHE A 110 0.36 -7.89 15.49
N LEU A 111 0.14 -8.86 14.59
CA LEU A 111 -1.17 -9.20 14.03
C LEU A 111 -2.18 -9.67 15.08
N VAL A 112 -1.76 -10.46 16.07
CA VAL A 112 -2.66 -11.01 17.10
C VAL A 112 -3.29 -9.93 17.99
N LYS A 113 -2.77 -8.70 17.96
CA LYS A 113 -3.29 -7.55 18.74
C LYS A 113 -4.53 -6.93 18.13
N TYR A 114 -4.81 -7.22 16.86
CA TYR A 114 -5.89 -6.60 16.12
C TYR A 114 -7.12 -7.52 16.15
N PRO A 115 -8.22 -7.12 16.82
CA PRO A 115 -9.36 -8.00 17.07
C PRO A 115 -10.12 -8.41 15.80
N PHE A 116 -9.94 -7.70 14.69
CA PHE A 116 -10.51 -8.05 13.38
C PHE A 116 -9.71 -9.14 12.64
N ILE A 117 -8.45 -9.37 13.00
CA ILE A 117 -7.65 -10.49 12.47
C ILE A 117 -8.13 -11.76 13.16
N LYS A 118 -8.83 -12.62 12.42
CA LYS A 118 -9.42 -13.87 12.94
C LYS A 118 -8.73 -15.12 12.42
N GLU A 119 -7.94 -14.98 11.37
CA GLU A 119 -7.13 -16.05 10.77
C GLU A 119 -5.79 -15.46 10.35
N ILE A 120 -4.72 -16.22 10.53
CA ILE A 120 -3.39 -15.94 9.98
C ILE A 120 -3.01 -17.16 9.14
N ILE A 121 -2.72 -16.93 7.86
CA ILE A 121 -2.26 -17.95 6.92
C ILE A 121 -0.80 -17.63 6.61
N ILE A 122 0.08 -18.55 6.97
CA ILE A 122 1.49 -18.50 6.59
C ILE A 122 1.68 -19.47 5.42
N TRP A 123 2.09 -18.92 4.29
CA TRP A 123 2.45 -19.70 3.12
C TRP A 123 3.98 -19.79 3.03
N ASN A 124 4.53 -20.93 3.41
CA ASN A 124 5.94 -21.23 3.34
C ASN A 124 6.28 -21.80 1.94
N ASP A 125 6.70 -20.93 1.02
CA ASP A 125 6.92 -21.30 -0.38
C ASP A 125 8.29 -21.99 -0.56
N ASN A 126 8.41 -22.92 -1.52
CA ASN A 126 9.65 -23.70 -1.74
C ASN A 126 10.17 -24.48 -0.52
N ALA A 127 9.32 -24.84 0.44
CA ALA A 127 9.73 -25.50 1.69
C ALA A 127 10.47 -26.84 1.50
N ILE A 128 10.32 -27.48 0.33
CA ILE A 128 10.81 -28.85 0.03
C ILE A 128 11.84 -28.85 -1.13
N LYS A 129 12.08 -27.71 -1.80
CA LYS A 129 13.03 -27.60 -2.91
C LYS A 129 14.26 -26.79 -2.51
N GLY A 130 15.30 -27.45 -1.99
CA GLY A 130 16.61 -26.82 -1.73
C GLY A 130 17.43 -27.50 -0.65
N THR A 131 18.61 -26.95 -0.35
CA THR A 131 19.53 -27.42 0.72
C THR A 131 19.05 -27.06 2.14
N ALA A 132 18.05 -26.19 2.26
CA ALA A 132 17.41 -25.79 3.51
C ALA A 132 15.99 -26.35 3.55
N ASN A 133 15.82 -27.64 3.88
CA ASN A 133 14.52 -28.27 4.15
C ASN A 133 13.92 -27.70 5.44
N VAL A 134 13.47 -26.45 5.42
CA VAL A 134 12.89 -25.76 6.58
C VAL A 134 11.38 -25.98 6.56
N ASN A 135 10.97 -27.14 7.06
CA ASN A 135 9.56 -27.42 7.31
C ASN A 135 9.16 -26.72 8.61
N LEU A 136 8.24 -25.76 8.52
CA LEU A 136 7.76 -25.03 9.68
C LEU A 136 6.57 -25.78 10.31
N SER A 137 6.43 -25.72 11.63
CA SER A 137 5.28 -26.24 12.39
C SER A 137 4.57 -25.11 13.13
N VAL A 138 3.23 -25.22 13.23
CA VAL A 138 2.37 -24.27 13.96
C VAL A 138 2.64 -24.34 15.47
N GLU A 139 2.89 -25.53 16.00
CA GLU A 139 3.19 -25.78 17.41
C GLU A 139 4.51 -25.11 17.81
N ASP A 140 5.51 -25.16 16.93
CA ASP A 140 6.80 -24.48 17.13
C ASP A 140 6.64 -22.95 17.19
N PHE A 141 5.75 -22.36 16.37
CA PHE A 141 5.46 -20.92 16.44
C PHE A 141 4.84 -20.54 17.77
N TRP A 142 3.77 -21.24 18.19
CA TRP A 142 3.09 -20.88 19.44
C TRP A 142 3.96 -21.06 20.69
N SER A 143 4.80 -22.10 20.71
CA SER A 143 5.74 -22.32 21.81
C SER A 143 6.78 -21.20 21.92
N ARG A 144 7.34 -20.73 20.80
CA ARG A 144 8.30 -19.59 20.80
C ARG A 144 7.69 -18.26 21.20
N LEU A 145 6.44 -18.03 20.83
CA LEU A 145 5.75 -16.77 21.12
C LEU A 145 5.31 -16.65 22.59
N ASN A 146 5.39 -17.72 23.38
CA ASN A 146 4.92 -17.75 24.78
C ASN A 146 3.48 -17.23 24.95
N LEU A 147 2.66 -17.31 23.91
CA LEU A 147 1.25 -16.94 23.96
C LEU A 147 0.50 -18.09 24.62
N THR A 148 0.32 -18.04 25.95
CA THR A 148 -0.39 -19.09 26.67
C THR A 148 -1.84 -19.15 26.19
N LYS A 149 -2.30 -20.37 25.86
CA LYS A 149 -3.71 -20.70 25.56
C LYS A 149 -4.68 -20.39 26.72
N THR A 150 -4.26 -19.78 27.82
CA THR A 150 -5.14 -19.44 28.94
C THR A 150 -6.18 -18.37 28.60
N SER A 151 -6.06 -17.70 27.45
CA SER A 151 -7.09 -16.83 26.83
C SER A 151 -7.63 -17.43 25.52
N THR A 152 -7.92 -18.74 25.52
CA THR A 152 -8.24 -19.58 24.35
C THR A 152 -9.30 -19.06 23.38
N ASP A 153 -10.15 -18.10 23.76
CA ASP A 153 -11.25 -17.64 22.90
C ASP A 153 -10.90 -16.42 22.02
N LEU A 154 -9.69 -15.83 22.16
CA LEU A 154 -9.38 -14.56 21.49
C LEU A 154 -8.25 -14.63 20.44
N LEU A 155 -7.47 -15.70 20.38
CA LEU A 155 -6.38 -15.81 19.39
C LEU A 155 -6.91 -16.16 17.99
N PRO A 156 -6.31 -15.61 16.92
CA PRO A 156 -6.66 -15.98 15.56
C PRO A 156 -6.28 -17.42 15.24
N ILE A 157 -7.02 -18.02 14.30
CA ILE A 157 -6.70 -19.35 13.76
C ILE A 157 -5.41 -19.24 12.95
N LEU A 158 -4.35 -19.94 13.36
CA LEU A 158 -3.10 -20.00 12.61
C LEU A 158 -3.08 -21.24 11.71
N ARG A 159 -2.92 -21.03 10.39
CA ARG A 159 -2.74 -22.08 9.38
C ARG A 159 -1.41 -21.88 8.70
N LEU A 160 -0.70 -22.98 8.48
CA LEU A 160 0.61 -22.99 7.85
C LEU A 160 0.62 -23.98 6.70
N PHE A 161 1.06 -23.52 5.54
CA PHE A 161 1.19 -24.33 4.33
C PHE A 161 2.65 -24.40 3.92
N ASN A 162 3.23 -25.59 3.97
CA ASN A 162 4.57 -25.85 3.44
C ASN A 162 4.45 -26.32 1.99
N SER A 163 4.64 -25.40 1.04
CA SER A 163 4.50 -25.67 -0.39
C SER A 163 5.79 -26.27 -0.98
N PRO A 164 5.72 -27.42 -1.69
CA PRO A 164 6.87 -27.96 -2.43
C PRO A 164 7.17 -27.18 -3.72
N GLY A 165 6.21 -26.40 -4.22
CA GLY A 165 6.37 -25.56 -5.40
C GLY A 165 6.82 -24.15 -5.04
N GLY A 166 7.39 -23.45 -6.02
CA GLY A 166 7.71 -22.02 -5.91
C GLY A 166 6.66 -21.20 -6.64
N LEU A 167 5.53 -20.95 -5.99
CA LEU A 167 4.46 -20.14 -6.55
C LEU A 167 4.78 -18.63 -6.48
N ASN A 168 5.84 -18.26 -5.76
CA ASN A 168 6.32 -16.89 -5.59
C ASN A 168 5.17 -15.95 -5.18
N GLU A 169 4.96 -14.85 -5.89
CA GLU A 169 3.89 -13.88 -5.63
C GLU A 169 2.48 -14.48 -5.72
N MET A 170 2.27 -15.54 -6.51
CA MET A 170 0.96 -16.22 -6.59
C MET A 170 0.57 -16.90 -5.28
N SER A 171 1.54 -17.21 -4.41
CA SER A 171 1.30 -17.80 -3.09
C SER A 171 0.35 -16.96 -2.24
N GLY A 172 0.48 -15.63 -2.28
CA GLY A 172 -0.36 -14.73 -1.49
C GLY A 172 -1.80 -14.74 -1.96
N HIS A 173 -2.00 -14.77 -3.27
CA HIS A 173 -3.32 -14.93 -3.87
C HIS A 173 -3.93 -16.28 -3.50
N MET A 174 -3.15 -17.36 -3.56
CA MET A 174 -3.61 -18.71 -3.27
C MET A 174 -4.01 -18.86 -1.80
N ALA A 175 -3.19 -18.34 -0.89
CA ALA A 175 -3.52 -18.30 0.52
C ALA A 175 -4.82 -17.51 0.77
N CYS A 176 -4.98 -16.35 0.13
CA CYS A 176 -6.22 -15.56 0.25
C CYS A 176 -7.45 -16.30 -0.32
N SER A 177 -7.32 -16.99 -1.46
CA SER A 177 -8.42 -17.76 -2.06
C SER A 177 -8.86 -18.95 -1.20
N LEU A 178 -7.96 -19.47 -0.36
CA LEU A 178 -8.22 -20.54 0.62
C LEU A 178 -8.61 -20.03 2.02
N ALA A 179 -8.67 -18.72 2.21
CA ALA A 179 -8.96 -18.11 3.49
C ALA A 179 -10.41 -18.38 3.95
N LYS A 180 -10.63 -18.41 5.26
CA LYS A 180 -11.96 -18.62 5.86
C LYS A 180 -12.84 -17.39 5.71
N PHE A 181 -12.27 -16.20 5.79
CA PHE A 181 -13.00 -14.93 5.73
C PHE A 181 -12.96 -14.29 4.34
N ASP A 182 -13.94 -13.43 4.06
CA ASP A 182 -14.10 -12.78 2.75
C ASP A 182 -13.13 -11.63 2.48
N THR A 183 -12.28 -11.29 3.46
CA THR A 183 -11.32 -10.19 3.39
C THR A 183 -9.94 -10.70 3.78
N CYS A 184 -8.93 -10.34 3.00
CA CYS A 184 -7.54 -10.72 3.21
C CYS A 184 -6.68 -9.48 3.45
N TYR A 185 -5.73 -9.57 4.36
CA TYR A 185 -4.64 -8.62 4.52
C TYR A 185 -3.32 -9.24 4.11
N HIS A 186 -2.69 -8.70 3.08
CA HIS A 186 -1.43 -9.17 2.54
C HIS A 186 -0.27 -8.44 3.20
N ILE A 187 0.68 -9.21 3.73
CA ILE A 187 1.92 -8.71 4.33
C ILE A 187 3.09 -9.62 3.96
N GLY A 188 4.27 -9.04 3.76
CA GLY A 188 5.51 -9.74 3.41
C GLY A 188 6.38 -10.06 4.62
N GLU A 189 7.25 -11.04 4.48
CA GLU A 189 8.17 -11.50 5.53
C GLU A 189 9.18 -10.44 6.02
N ASN A 190 9.44 -9.40 5.21
CA ASN A 190 10.50 -8.40 5.47
C ASN A 190 9.97 -7.01 5.82
N ILE A 191 8.66 -6.84 5.92
CA ILE A 191 8.02 -5.54 6.10
C ILE A 191 7.07 -5.63 7.27
N LEU A 192 7.28 -4.77 8.27
CA LEU A 192 6.32 -4.55 9.33
C LEU A 192 5.61 -3.22 9.09
N ASN A 193 4.32 -3.31 8.77
CA ASN A 193 3.43 -2.18 8.60
C ASN A 193 2.72 -1.90 9.91
N LEU A 194 3.01 -0.76 10.54
CA LEU A 194 2.48 -0.42 11.86
C LEU A 194 1.07 0.19 11.82
N ASN A 195 0.53 0.48 10.63
CA ASN A 195 -0.68 1.29 10.45
C ASN A 195 -1.95 0.47 10.13
N LEU A 196 -2.14 -0.68 10.78
CA LEU A 196 -3.19 -1.60 10.39
C LEU A 196 -4.62 -1.11 10.74
N ASP A 197 -4.79 -0.30 11.79
CA ASP A 197 -6.09 0.27 12.15
C ASP A 197 -6.56 1.32 11.14
N THR A 198 -5.67 2.21 10.68
CA THR A 198 -6.01 3.20 9.65
C THR A 198 -6.34 2.49 8.34
N LEU A 199 -5.56 1.49 7.95
CA LEU A 199 -5.81 0.68 6.74
C LEU A 199 -7.15 -0.06 6.81
N TYR A 200 -7.46 -0.68 7.95
CA TYR A 200 -8.73 -1.37 8.18
C TYR A 200 -9.91 -0.38 8.17
N THR A 201 -9.79 0.75 8.87
CA THR A 201 -10.81 1.82 8.88
C THR A 201 -11.08 2.32 7.48
N ARG A 202 -10.01 2.55 6.70
CA ARG A 202 -10.09 3.00 5.31
C ARG A 202 -10.84 2.00 4.44
N TYR A 203 -10.56 0.71 4.61
CA TYR A 203 -11.24 -0.38 3.90
C TYR A 203 -12.73 -0.45 4.26
N VAL A 204 -13.09 -0.34 5.54
CA VAL A 204 -14.49 -0.39 5.99
C VAL A 204 -15.28 0.83 5.50
N GLU A 205 -14.74 2.05 5.67
CA GLU A 205 -15.40 3.28 5.21
C GLU A 205 -15.51 3.37 3.69
N ALA A 206 -14.58 2.74 2.95
CA ALA A 206 -14.66 2.62 1.50
C ALA A 206 -15.56 1.46 1.03
N GLU A 207 -16.31 0.84 1.94
CA GLU A 207 -17.19 -0.30 1.66
C GLU A 207 -16.46 -1.46 0.97
N GLY A 208 -15.21 -1.70 1.39
CA GLY A 208 -14.28 -2.57 0.70
C GLY A 208 -14.81 -3.97 0.43
N ARG A 209 -15.66 -4.53 1.30
CA ARG A 209 -16.30 -5.85 1.11
C ARG A 209 -17.43 -5.85 0.09
N SER A 210 -18.43 -4.96 0.25
CA SER A 210 -19.63 -4.91 -0.59
C SER A 210 -19.30 -4.41 -1.98
N ILE A 211 -18.70 -3.22 -2.03
CA ILE A 211 -18.28 -2.55 -3.26
C ILE A 211 -17.14 -3.37 -3.86
N GLY A 212 -16.10 -3.71 -3.10
CA GLY A 212 -14.95 -4.43 -3.64
C GLY A 212 -13.80 -3.47 -3.91
N SER A 213 -13.27 -2.89 -2.84
CA SER A 213 -12.18 -1.91 -2.92
C SER A 213 -10.89 -2.58 -2.46
N ILE A 214 -9.81 -2.37 -3.20
CA ILE A 214 -8.45 -2.71 -2.73
C ILE A 214 -7.94 -1.48 -2.00
N VAL A 215 -7.51 -1.64 -0.75
CA VAL A 215 -6.88 -0.56 0.03
C VAL A 215 -5.46 -0.95 0.35
N SER A 216 -4.49 -0.17 -0.15
CA SER A 216 -3.07 -0.44 0.02
C SER A 216 -2.38 0.71 0.70
N HIS A 217 -1.42 0.38 1.56
CA HIS A 217 -0.39 1.33 1.93
C HIS A 217 0.65 1.50 0.84
N VAL A 218 1.21 2.69 0.74
CA VAL A 218 2.20 3.03 -0.30
C VAL A 218 3.16 4.12 0.19
N LEU A 219 4.41 4.06 -0.29
CA LEU A 219 5.39 5.12 -0.05
C LEU A 219 5.10 6.34 -0.95
N PRO A 220 5.48 7.56 -0.57
CA PRO A 220 5.24 8.75 -1.39
C PRO A 220 5.76 8.66 -2.84
N THR A 221 6.97 8.11 -3.04
CA THR A 221 7.58 7.93 -4.37
C THR A 221 6.80 6.93 -5.22
N GLN A 222 6.31 5.88 -4.59
CA GLN A 222 5.53 4.84 -5.25
C GLN A 222 4.14 5.32 -5.55
N TYR A 223 3.50 6.06 -4.64
CA TYR A 223 2.21 6.66 -4.89
C TYR A 223 2.24 7.44 -6.21
N LEU A 224 3.24 8.32 -6.38
CA LEU A 224 3.45 9.08 -7.62
C LEU A 224 3.61 8.18 -8.86
N ALA A 225 4.40 7.12 -8.74
CA ALA A 225 4.61 6.19 -9.83
C ALA A 225 3.32 5.44 -10.19
N GLU A 226 2.63 4.88 -9.21
CA GLU A 226 1.46 4.04 -9.43
C GLU A 226 0.23 4.84 -9.89
N VAL A 227 -0.03 6.03 -9.33
CA VAL A 227 -1.19 6.85 -9.74
C VAL A 227 -1.06 7.42 -11.15
N SER A 228 0.16 7.51 -11.68
CA SER A 228 0.38 7.91 -13.09
C SER A 228 -0.19 6.90 -14.09
N TYR A 229 -0.49 5.68 -13.63
CA TYR A 229 -1.11 4.63 -14.40
C TYR A 229 -2.59 4.43 -14.07
N ASP A 230 -3.21 5.26 -13.24
CA ASP A 230 -4.65 5.15 -13.00
C ASP A 230 -5.42 5.54 -14.29
N VAL A 231 -6.35 4.68 -14.71
CA VAL A 231 -7.17 4.89 -15.90
C VAL A 231 -8.63 4.98 -15.52
N ARG A 232 -9.33 5.99 -16.05
CA ARG A 232 -10.77 6.17 -15.88
C ARG A 232 -11.43 6.50 -17.22
N GLN A 233 -12.29 5.60 -17.67
CA GLN A 233 -13.09 5.71 -18.88
C GLN A 233 -14.56 5.41 -18.51
N PRO A 234 -15.31 6.42 -18.01
CA PRO A 234 -16.67 6.23 -17.52
C PRO A 234 -17.61 5.60 -18.55
N GLU A 235 -17.47 6.01 -19.82
CA GLU A 235 -18.24 5.50 -20.97
C GLU A 235 -18.13 3.98 -21.17
N HIS A 236 -17.04 3.38 -20.71
CA HIS A 236 -16.75 1.95 -20.88
C HIS A 236 -16.85 1.18 -19.56
N HIS A 237 -17.36 1.80 -18.48
CA HIS A 237 -17.35 1.24 -17.13
C HIS A 237 -15.97 0.70 -16.72
N PHE A 238 -14.92 1.39 -17.18
CA PHE A 238 -13.54 0.99 -16.99
C PHE A 238 -12.87 2.00 -16.08
N GLU A 239 -12.55 1.56 -14.86
CA GLU A 239 -11.84 2.36 -13.89
C GLU A 239 -10.84 1.45 -13.21
N SER A 240 -9.55 1.66 -13.41
CA SER A 240 -8.55 0.73 -12.91
C SER A 240 -7.29 1.47 -12.50
N GLY A 241 -6.53 0.86 -11.60
CA GLY A 241 -5.21 1.32 -11.22
C GLY A 241 -4.35 0.13 -10.85
N LEU A 242 -3.13 0.40 -10.40
CA LEU A 242 -2.20 -0.65 -10.01
C LEU A 242 -1.82 -0.57 -8.53
N VAL A 243 -1.54 -1.75 -7.97
CA VAL A 243 -0.79 -1.98 -6.74
C VAL A 243 0.45 -2.77 -7.13
N SER A 244 1.63 -2.18 -6.95
CA SER A 244 2.91 -2.79 -7.37
C SER A 244 3.37 -3.92 -6.45
N GLN A 245 2.95 -3.90 -5.17
CA GLN A 245 3.39 -4.87 -4.18
C GLN A 245 2.35 -5.00 -3.05
N LEU A 246 1.54 -6.07 -3.08
CA LEU A 246 0.51 -6.32 -2.05
C LEU A 246 1.13 -6.56 -0.67
N SER A 247 2.33 -7.14 -0.64
CA SER A 247 3.03 -7.53 0.58
C SER A 247 3.48 -6.36 1.47
N ARG A 248 3.25 -5.10 1.07
CA ARG A 248 3.50 -3.93 1.94
C ARG A 248 2.43 -3.68 2.99
N GLY A 249 1.29 -4.32 2.85
CA GLY A 249 0.10 -4.02 3.65
C GLY A 249 -1.04 -3.62 2.73
N THR A 250 -1.74 -4.62 2.21
CA THR A 250 -2.93 -4.40 1.38
C THR A 250 -4.11 -5.19 1.92
N ILE A 251 -5.26 -4.55 2.07
CA ILE A 251 -6.53 -5.21 2.34
C ILE A 251 -7.30 -5.35 1.03
N ALA A 252 -7.67 -6.58 0.69
CA ALA A 252 -8.43 -6.89 -0.52
C ALA A 252 -9.56 -7.91 -0.21
N PRO A 253 -10.68 -7.86 -0.95
CA PRO A 253 -11.69 -8.90 -0.92
C PRO A 253 -11.15 -10.23 -1.46
N LYS A 254 -11.40 -11.33 -0.75
CA LYS A 254 -11.08 -12.71 -1.16
C LYS A 254 -11.55 -13.03 -2.57
N ARG A 255 -12.75 -12.56 -2.93
CA ARG A 255 -13.35 -12.77 -4.27
C ARG A 255 -12.45 -12.31 -5.41
N PHE A 256 -11.57 -11.33 -5.20
CA PHE A 256 -10.61 -10.90 -6.23
C PHE A 256 -9.52 -11.94 -6.44
N SER A 257 -8.98 -12.56 -5.39
CA SER A 257 -7.97 -13.62 -5.54
C SER A 257 -8.58 -14.89 -6.13
N VAL A 258 -9.79 -15.26 -5.71
CA VAL A 258 -10.55 -16.39 -6.32
C VAL A 258 -10.75 -16.17 -7.82
N ARG A 259 -11.18 -14.97 -8.21
CA ARG A 259 -11.37 -14.59 -9.61
C ARG A 259 -10.07 -14.60 -10.39
N TYR A 260 -9.00 -14.06 -9.82
CA TYR A 260 -7.69 -14.02 -10.47
C TYR A 260 -7.26 -15.43 -10.91
N PHE A 261 -7.45 -16.45 -10.07
CA PHE A 261 -7.16 -17.84 -10.46
C PHE A 261 -8.11 -18.41 -11.51
N GLN A 262 -9.41 -18.09 -11.44
CA GLN A 262 -10.38 -18.50 -12.47
C GLN A 262 -10.03 -17.89 -13.83
N GLN A 263 -9.50 -16.67 -13.84
CA GLN A 263 -9.05 -16.01 -15.06
C GLN A 263 -7.76 -16.64 -15.58
N LEU A 264 -6.79 -16.91 -14.71
CA LEU A 264 -5.56 -17.60 -15.10
C LEU A 264 -5.85 -18.98 -15.69
N SER A 265 -6.85 -19.71 -15.21
CA SER A 265 -7.21 -21.01 -15.76
C SER A 265 -7.96 -20.96 -17.09
N THR A 266 -8.71 -19.89 -17.36
CA THR A 266 -9.49 -19.70 -18.60
C THR A 266 -8.73 -18.98 -19.71
N THR A 267 -7.72 -18.17 -19.37
CA THR A 267 -6.79 -17.54 -20.33
C THR A 267 -5.70 -18.48 -20.85
N LEU A 268 -5.64 -19.73 -20.36
CA LEU A 268 -4.86 -20.83 -20.94
C LEU A 268 -5.50 -21.37 -22.23
N LEU A 269 -5.94 -20.48 -23.13
CA LEU A 269 -6.09 -20.85 -24.54
C LEU A 269 -4.70 -21.22 -25.07
N PRO A 270 -4.57 -22.30 -25.86
CA PRO A 270 -3.28 -22.76 -26.33
C PRO A 270 -2.66 -21.66 -27.19
N SER A 271 -1.58 -21.07 -26.70
CA SER A 271 -0.66 -20.31 -27.54
C SER A 271 -0.35 -21.14 -28.80
N PRO A 272 -0.28 -20.54 -29.99
CA PRO A 272 0.16 -21.25 -31.18
C PRO A 272 1.51 -21.94 -30.92
N PRO A 273 1.79 -23.06 -31.61
CA PRO A 273 2.89 -23.94 -31.24
C PRO A 273 4.22 -23.20 -31.34
N ALA A 274 4.96 -23.25 -30.23
CA ALA A 274 6.40 -23.14 -30.07
C ALA A 274 7.15 -22.26 -31.09
N ASP A 275 7.59 -21.08 -30.64
CA ASP A 275 8.99 -20.69 -30.85
C ASP A 275 9.51 -19.58 -29.93
N ASN A 276 8.70 -19.12 -28.97
CA ASN A 276 9.21 -18.36 -27.85
C ASN A 276 8.52 -18.86 -26.58
N CYS A 277 9.26 -19.64 -25.78
CA CYS A 277 9.17 -19.50 -24.33
C CYS A 277 9.49 -18.03 -24.00
N ARG A 278 8.56 -17.10 -24.28
CA ARG A 278 8.46 -15.86 -23.54
C ARG A 278 8.05 -16.32 -22.15
N THR A 279 9.06 -16.69 -21.35
CA THR A 279 9.02 -16.48 -19.92
C THR A 279 8.25 -15.20 -19.71
N MET A 280 7.08 -15.29 -19.06
CA MET A 280 6.48 -14.12 -18.45
C MET A 280 7.65 -13.36 -17.81
N PRO A 281 7.95 -12.12 -18.25
CA PRO A 281 9.11 -11.41 -17.75
C PRO A 281 9.11 -11.54 -16.23
N ARG A 282 10.25 -11.85 -15.62
CA ARG A 282 10.36 -11.88 -14.14
C ARG A 282 9.96 -10.55 -13.49
N SER A 283 9.74 -9.50 -14.29
CA SER A 283 9.20 -8.17 -13.94
C SER A 283 7.67 -8.07 -13.99
N VAL A 284 6.94 -9.10 -14.43
CA VAL A 284 5.47 -9.12 -14.37
C VAL A 284 5.05 -9.43 -12.95
N SER A 285 4.87 -8.37 -12.15
CA SER A 285 4.30 -8.53 -10.82
C SER A 285 2.86 -9.03 -10.96
N ASN A 286 2.58 -10.21 -10.40
CA ASN A 286 1.23 -10.77 -10.33
C ASN A 286 0.27 -9.82 -9.60
N ASP A 287 0.80 -8.97 -8.73
CA ASP A 287 0.06 -7.96 -7.98
C ASP A 287 -0.44 -6.82 -8.87
N ILE A 288 0.36 -6.39 -9.85
CA ILE A 288 -0.06 -5.41 -10.87
C ILE A 288 -1.19 -6.00 -11.70
N GLN A 289 -1.02 -7.24 -12.17
CA GLN A 289 -2.06 -7.91 -12.93
C GLN A 289 -3.34 -8.04 -12.09
N PHE A 290 -3.25 -8.60 -10.88
CA PHE A 290 -4.36 -8.74 -9.94
C PHE A 290 -5.13 -7.44 -9.71
N SER A 291 -4.42 -6.34 -9.45
CA SER A 291 -5.04 -5.04 -9.16
C SER A 291 -5.74 -4.47 -10.39
N ILE A 292 -5.13 -4.57 -11.57
CA ILE A 292 -5.77 -4.17 -12.83
C ILE A 292 -7.05 -4.96 -13.05
N TRP A 293 -7.00 -6.30 -12.92
CA TRP A 293 -8.16 -7.18 -13.12
C TRP A 293 -9.29 -6.99 -12.09
N SER A 294 -9.11 -6.17 -11.05
CA SER A 294 -10.23 -5.77 -10.21
C SER A 294 -11.23 -4.86 -10.93
N ASN A 295 -10.81 -4.22 -12.05
CA ASN A 295 -11.52 -3.14 -12.74
C ASN A 295 -11.97 -2.05 -11.77
N ARG A 296 -11.12 -1.75 -10.78
CA ARG A 296 -11.31 -0.68 -9.81
C ARG A 296 -10.00 -0.02 -9.45
N ARG A 297 -10.01 1.30 -9.33
CA ARG A 297 -8.86 2.04 -8.82
C ARG A 297 -8.60 1.65 -7.35
N PRO A 298 -7.41 1.13 -7.01
CA PRO A 298 -7.04 0.90 -5.62
C PRO A 298 -7.01 2.21 -4.85
N ILE A 299 -7.50 2.17 -3.62
CA ILE A 299 -7.41 3.29 -2.69
C ILE A 299 -6.05 3.19 -2.00
N LYS A 300 -5.28 4.27 -2.08
CA LYS A 300 -3.92 4.31 -1.57
C LYS A 300 -3.84 5.21 -0.35
N LEU A 301 -3.27 4.68 0.73
CA LEU A 301 -3.00 5.41 1.95
C LEU A 301 -1.48 5.59 2.05
N ILE A 302 -1.03 6.84 2.02
CA ILE A 302 0.40 7.15 2.02
C ILE A 302 0.93 6.99 3.44
N GLU A 303 2.00 6.23 3.59
CA GLU A 303 2.64 6.06 4.89
C GLU A 303 3.69 7.14 5.14
N SER A 304 3.85 7.49 6.42
CA SER A 304 5.06 8.18 6.85
C SER A 304 6.25 7.24 6.66
N PRO A 305 7.38 7.70 6.09
CA PRO A 305 8.61 6.90 6.02
C PRO A 305 9.08 6.37 7.38
N LYS A 306 8.67 7.00 8.48
CA LYS A 306 8.94 6.57 9.87
C LYS A 306 8.06 5.41 10.32
N ALA A 307 6.88 5.23 9.73
CA ALA A 307 5.89 4.23 10.14
C ALA A 307 6.19 2.83 9.58
N GLN A 308 6.98 2.76 8.49
CA GLN A 308 7.42 1.49 7.93
C GLN A 308 8.76 1.07 8.52
N LEU A 309 8.82 -0.16 9.01
CA LEU A 309 10.05 -0.74 9.53
C LEU A 309 10.47 -1.91 8.64
N ALA A 310 11.58 -1.73 7.93
CA ALA A 310 12.23 -2.82 7.20
C ALA A 310 12.87 -3.78 8.19
N LEU A 311 12.45 -5.05 8.17
CA LEU A 311 12.98 -6.11 9.02
C LEU A 311 14.23 -6.80 8.44
N SER A 312 14.54 -6.54 7.16
CA SER A 312 15.70 -7.10 6.45
C SER A 312 16.81 -6.06 6.22
N LEU A 313 18.02 -6.56 5.97
CA LEU A 313 19.19 -5.74 5.61
C LEU A 313 19.04 -5.09 4.23
N ASP A 314 18.31 -5.73 3.33
CA ASP A 314 18.15 -5.28 1.96
C ASP A 314 17.26 -4.04 1.91
N PRO A 315 17.69 -2.95 1.23
CA PRO A 315 16.83 -1.81 1.03
C PRO A 315 15.57 -2.26 0.30
N ILE A 316 14.41 -1.72 0.72
CA ILE A 316 13.17 -1.84 -0.03
C ILE A 316 13.44 -1.25 -1.42
N GLN A 317 13.62 -2.13 -2.41
CA GLN A 317 13.90 -1.70 -3.76
C GLN A 317 12.58 -1.25 -4.38
N ASP A 318 12.56 -0.04 -4.94
CA ASP A 318 11.43 0.38 -5.77
C ASP A 318 11.34 -0.55 -6.98
N ILE A 319 10.19 -1.21 -7.13
CA ILE A 319 9.94 -2.12 -8.25
C ILE A 319 9.80 -1.23 -9.49
N PRO A 320 10.67 -1.37 -10.50
CA PRO A 320 10.51 -0.62 -11.74
C PRO A 320 9.20 -1.04 -12.41
N LEU A 321 8.30 -0.09 -12.61
CA LEU A 321 7.05 -0.31 -13.32
C LEU A 321 7.32 -0.41 -14.82
N ASP A 322 6.92 -1.53 -15.42
CA ASP A 322 7.05 -1.79 -16.85
C ASP A 322 5.82 -1.24 -17.59
N ALA A 323 5.99 -0.10 -18.27
CA ALA A 323 4.91 0.59 -18.97
C ALA A 323 4.28 -0.25 -20.10
N GLU A 324 5.08 -1.03 -20.84
CA GLU A 324 4.58 -1.88 -21.94
C GLU A 324 3.70 -2.99 -21.37
N PHE A 325 4.15 -3.61 -20.28
CA PHE A 325 3.36 -4.61 -19.57
C PHE A 325 2.03 -4.04 -19.05
N ILE A 326 2.07 -2.89 -18.39
CA ILE A 326 0.87 -2.24 -17.83
C ILE A 326 -0.13 -1.92 -18.94
N GLN A 327 0.34 -1.39 -20.07
CA GLN A 327 -0.51 -1.09 -21.22
C GLN A 327 -1.15 -2.37 -21.80
N MET A 328 -0.38 -3.45 -21.94
CA MET A 328 -0.92 -4.75 -22.38
C MET A 328 -1.98 -5.29 -21.41
N ALA A 329 -1.77 -5.14 -20.09
CA ALA A 329 -2.73 -5.58 -19.09
C ALA A 329 -4.05 -4.80 -19.18
N TYR A 330 -3.98 -3.48 -19.38
CA TYR A 330 -5.17 -2.65 -19.60
C TYR A 330 -5.91 -3.01 -20.89
N GLN A 331 -5.18 -3.22 -21.99
CA GLN A 331 -5.79 -3.62 -23.25
C GLN A 331 -6.54 -4.95 -23.10
N ARG A 332 -5.92 -5.96 -22.45
CA ARG A 332 -6.56 -7.26 -22.21
C ARG A 332 -7.82 -7.14 -21.36
N LEU A 333 -7.79 -6.31 -20.31
CA LEU A 333 -8.96 -6.07 -19.48
C LEU A 333 -10.08 -5.41 -20.30
N ASN A 334 -9.77 -4.39 -21.09
CA ASN A 334 -10.74 -3.72 -21.95
C ASN A 334 -11.36 -4.68 -22.99
N GLU A 335 -10.54 -5.46 -23.69
CA GLU A 335 -11.01 -6.50 -24.63
C GLU A 335 -11.90 -7.54 -23.94
N THR A 336 -11.56 -7.94 -22.71
CA THR A 336 -12.38 -8.88 -21.92
C THR A 336 -13.71 -8.26 -21.51
N LEU A 337 -13.72 -6.99 -21.09
CA LEU A 337 -14.94 -6.26 -20.75
C LEU A 337 -15.87 -6.09 -21.97
N GLN A 338 -15.31 -5.93 -23.17
CA GLN A 338 -16.08 -5.77 -24.40
C GLN A 338 -16.57 -7.09 -25.01
N SER A 339 -15.82 -8.19 -24.84
CA SER A 339 -16.14 -9.50 -25.40
C SER A 339 -17.01 -10.38 -24.49
N SER A 340 -17.07 -10.09 -23.20
CA SER A 340 -17.88 -10.86 -22.25
C SER A 340 -19.36 -10.53 -22.40
N ASP A 341 -20.16 -11.50 -22.83
CA ASP A 341 -21.63 -11.39 -22.81
C ASP A 341 -22.08 -11.22 -21.34
N PRO A 342 -22.80 -10.13 -21.00
CA PRO A 342 -23.24 -9.84 -19.64
C PRO A 342 -24.12 -10.95 -19.02
N PHE A 343 -24.65 -11.88 -19.83
CA PHE A 343 -25.49 -13.00 -19.40
C PHE A 343 -24.76 -14.35 -19.31
N LEU A 344 -23.67 -14.56 -20.05
CA LEU A 344 -22.95 -15.85 -20.09
C LEU A 344 -21.74 -15.90 -19.14
N VAL A 345 -21.37 -14.75 -18.56
CA VAL A 345 -20.40 -14.69 -17.47
C VAL A 345 -21.11 -14.08 -16.26
N PRO A 346 -21.32 -14.81 -15.14
CA PRO A 346 -21.88 -14.18 -13.94
C PRO A 346 -20.97 -13.01 -13.57
N HIS A 347 -21.49 -11.78 -13.73
CA HIS A 347 -20.80 -10.49 -13.65
C HIS A 347 -19.38 -10.56 -13.04
N PRO A 348 -18.31 -10.70 -13.84
CA PRO A 348 -16.98 -10.89 -13.28
C PRO A 348 -16.25 -9.56 -13.09
N PHE A 349 -16.81 -8.42 -13.45
CA PHE A 349 -16.25 -7.12 -13.08
C PHE A 349 -17.32 -6.36 -12.35
N PRO A 350 -17.10 -5.97 -11.09
CA PRO A 350 -17.99 -5.01 -10.49
C PRO A 350 -17.96 -3.79 -11.40
N ARG A 351 -19.08 -3.47 -12.05
CA ARG A 351 -19.18 -2.21 -12.77
C ARG A 351 -18.84 -1.12 -11.74
N PRO A 352 -18.02 -0.12 -12.09
CA PRO A 352 -17.94 1.08 -11.28
C PRO A 352 -19.39 1.58 -11.21
N GLU A 353 -20.04 1.38 -10.07
CA GLU A 353 -21.32 2.03 -9.84
C GLU A 353 -21.03 3.52 -9.95
N LEU A 354 -21.88 4.26 -10.67
CA LEU A 354 -21.90 5.71 -10.57
C LEU A 354 -22.20 6.00 -9.09
N ARG A 355 -21.15 6.14 -8.27
CA ARG A 355 -21.30 6.50 -6.87
C ARG A 355 -22.13 7.79 -6.85
N SER A 356 -23.27 7.75 -6.15
CA SER A 356 -23.86 8.97 -5.62
C SER A 356 -22.89 9.51 -4.57
N ASP A 357 -22.30 10.68 -4.82
CA ASP A 357 -21.92 11.82 -3.96
C ASP A 357 -21.74 11.69 -2.42
N LEU A 358 -21.79 10.51 -1.80
CA LEU A 358 -21.86 10.36 -0.35
C LEU A 358 -20.53 10.62 0.32
N PHE A 359 -19.40 10.16 -0.23
CA PHE A 359 -18.05 10.48 0.24
C PHE A 359 -17.01 10.41 -0.90
N SER A 360 -16.25 11.49 -1.10
CA SER A 360 -15.05 11.46 -1.94
C SER A 360 -13.97 10.61 -1.27
N ASP A 361 -13.13 9.89 -2.04
CA ASP A 361 -11.99 9.18 -1.48
C ASP A 361 -11.12 10.15 -0.64
N THR A 362 -11.00 11.41 -1.04
CA THR A 362 -10.26 12.43 -0.28
C THR A 362 -10.80 12.68 1.14
N GLU A 363 -12.08 12.36 1.41
CA GLU A 363 -12.73 12.54 2.72
C GLU A 363 -12.61 11.32 3.64
N ILE A 364 -12.06 10.20 3.15
CA ILE A 364 -11.91 8.98 3.95
C ILE A 364 -10.44 8.70 4.33
N GLY A 365 -9.44 9.21 3.60
CA GLY A 365 -8.05 9.28 4.09
C GLY A 365 -7.00 9.18 2.98
N VAL A 366 -5.96 10.00 3.02
CA VAL A 366 -4.87 10.00 2.03
C VAL A 366 -3.50 9.67 2.63
N ALA A 367 -3.30 9.88 3.94
CA ALA A 367 -2.09 9.45 4.63
C ALA A 367 -2.41 8.92 6.04
N SER A 368 -1.65 7.93 6.51
CA SER A 368 -1.77 7.39 7.89
C SER A 368 -0.93 8.22 8.86
N ALA A 369 -1.50 8.53 10.03
CA ALA A 369 -0.73 9.08 11.14
C ALA A 369 0.21 8.01 11.73
N LEU A 370 1.37 8.41 12.24
CA LEU A 370 2.38 7.49 12.78
C LEU A 370 1.86 6.61 13.93
N ASP A 371 0.90 7.12 14.70
CA ASP A 371 0.33 6.43 15.87
C ASP A 371 -0.81 5.46 15.54
N ASP A 372 -1.18 5.33 14.27
CA ASP A 372 -2.27 4.47 13.77
C ASP A 372 -3.66 4.84 14.30
N ARG A 373 -3.88 6.09 14.75
CA ARG A 373 -5.16 6.52 15.32
C ARG A 373 -5.92 7.53 14.46
N ALA A 374 -5.28 8.10 13.44
CA ALA A 374 -5.87 9.05 12.53
C ALA A 374 -5.31 8.92 11.11
N MET A 375 -6.04 9.50 10.15
CA MET A 375 -5.63 9.64 8.76
C MET A 375 -5.77 11.11 8.34
N LEU A 376 -4.81 11.62 7.58
CA LEU A 376 -4.95 12.90 6.89
C LEU A 376 -6.07 12.80 5.84
N ILE A 377 -6.96 13.77 5.78
CA ILE A 377 -7.94 13.94 4.71
C ILE A 377 -7.72 15.29 4.03
N THR A 378 -7.69 15.32 2.70
CA THR A 378 -7.56 16.56 1.93
C THR A 378 -7.95 16.34 0.47
N ASN A 379 -8.59 17.33 -0.15
CA ASN A 379 -8.81 17.41 -1.60
C ASN A 379 -7.81 18.33 -2.31
N LEU A 380 -6.79 18.80 -1.60
CA LEU A 380 -5.73 19.62 -2.20
C LEU A 380 -4.89 18.74 -3.15
N ALA A 381 -4.12 19.39 -4.02
CA ALA A 381 -3.25 18.67 -4.94
C ALA A 381 -2.23 17.82 -4.16
N PHE A 382 -1.96 16.62 -4.69
CA PHE A 382 -0.98 15.71 -4.11
C PHE A 382 0.35 16.39 -3.82
N SER A 383 0.88 16.14 -2.62
CA SER A 383 2.26 16.45 -2.25
C SER A 383 2.90 15.21 -1.60
N PRO A 384 4.15 14.87 -1.96
CA PRO A 384 4.88 13.78 -1.29
C PRO A 384 5.10 14.06 0.20
N ASP A 385 4.96 15.33 0.62
CA ASP A 385 5.16 15.78 1.98
C ASP A 385 3.89 15.68 2.85
N TRP A 386 2.75 15.23 2.31
CA TRP A 386 1.51 15.04 3.08
C TRP A 386 1.68 14.26 4.39
N PRO A 387 2.46 13.16 4.44
CA PRO A 387 2.67 12.45 5.70
C PRO A 387 3.34 13.29 6.79
N LEU A 388 4.07 14.36 6.45
CA LEU A 388 4.69 15.27 7.42
C LEU A 388 3.66 16.09 8.21
N ALA A 389 2.40 16.16 7.75
CA ALA A 389 1.33 16.78 8.51
C ALA A 389 0.79 15.91 9.65
N VAL A 390 1.20 14.64 9.72
CA VAL A 390 0.70 13.61 10.64
C VAL A 390 1.81 12.65 11.12
N ASP A 391 3.07 13.11 11.13
CA ASP A 391 4.23 12.30 11.51
C ASP A 391 4.65 12.47 12.98
N SER A 392 3.83 13.17 13.77
CA SER A 392 4.03 13.51 15.18
C SER A 392 5.27 14.36 15.44
N GLU A 393 5.79 15.09 14.44
CA GLU A 393 6.93 15.98 14.60
C GLU A 393 6.65 17.41 14.11
N ILE A 394 6.38 18.32 15.05
CA ILE A 394 6.08 19.74 14.79
C ILE A 394 7.21 20.52 14.08
N SER A 395 8.41 19.93 13.97
CA SER A 395 9.56 20.52 13.28
C SER A 395 9.47 20.32 11.75
N THR A 396 8.69 19.33 11.30
CA THR A 396 8.47 19.02 9.90
C THR A 396 7.10 19.54 9.48
N CYS A 397 6.96 19.98 8.23
CA CYS A 397 5.69 20.52 7.76
C CYS A 397 5.43 20.12 6.32
N TRP A 398 4.21 19.71 6.04
CA TRP A 398 3.68 19.77 4.69
C TRP A 398 3.46 21.24 4.30
N LYS A 399 3.89 21.61 3.09
CA LYS A 399 3.61 22.91 2.49
C LYS A 399 2.79 22.73 1.22
N GLY A 400 1.75 23.54 1.09
CA GLY A 400 0.88 23.55 -0.08
C GLY A 400 0.71 24.97 -0.61
N SER A 401 0.64 25.09 -1.93
CA SER A 401 0.15 26.29 -2.60
C SER A 401 -1.27 26.02 -3.06
N ILE A 402 -2.21 26.87 -2.66
CA ILE A 402 -3.62 26.73 -2.97
C ILE A 402 -3.90 27.52 -4.23
N ASN A 403 -4.22 26.78 -5.28
CA ASN A 403 -4.51 27.33 -6.60
C ASN A 403 -5.78 26.62 -7.12
N VAL A 404 -6.94 26.91 -6.52
CA VAL A 404 -8.12 26.03 -6.68
C VAL A 404 -9.36 26.80 -7.11
N LYS A 405 -10.09 26.20 -8.07
CA LYS A 405 -11.44 26.56 -8.53
C LYS A 405 -12.57 25.98 -7.65
N GLU A 406 -12.22 25.17 -6.66
CA GLU A 406 -13.12 24.48 -5.72
C GLU A 406 -12.66 24.75 -4.28
N PRO A 407 -13.57 24.70 -3.28
CA PRO A 407 -13.20 24.90 -1.88
C PRO A 407 -12.26 23.77 -1.40
N GLY A 408 -11.00 24.12 -1.19
CA GLY A 408 -9.99 23.22 -0.64
C GLY A 408 -10.21 22.91 0.84
N PHE A 409 -9.84 21.73 1.30
CA PHE A 409 -9.85 21.37 2.72
C PHE A 409 -8.67 20.50 3.10
N VAL A 410 -8.35 20.51 4.40
CA VAL A 410 -7.36 19.63 5.01
C VAL A 410 -7.76 19.33 6.45
N GLY A 411 -7.63 18.08 6.89
CA GLY A 411 -8.17 17.65 8.16
C GLY A 411 -7.74 16.25 8.56
N LEU A 412 -8.43 15.70 9.55
CA LEU A 412 -8.19 14.36 10.07
C LEU A 412 -9.47 13.53 10.06
N ASN A 413 -9.33 12.26 9.72
CA ASN A 413 -10.30 11.19 9.95
C ASN A 413 -9.75 10.24 11.02
N PHE A 414 -10.39 10.19 12.18
CA PHE A 414 -9.94 9.35 13.29
C PHE A 414 -10.37 7.90 13.07
N VAL A 415 -9.56 6.92 13.50
CA VAL A 415 -9.91 5.48 13.44
C VAL A 415 -11.19 5.19 14.24
N LYS A 416 -11.26 5.74 15.46
CA LYS A 416 -12.45 5.74 16.32
C LYS A 416 -12.91 7.17 16.56
N SER A 417 -14.19 7.35 16.86
CA SER A 417 -14.66 8.66 17.29
C SER A 417 -13.98 9.05 18.60
N VAL A 418 -13.46 10.28 18.66
CA VAL A 418 -12.74 10.83 19.80
C VAL A 418 -13.61 11.88 20.48
N SER A 419 -13.55 11.93 21.81
CA SER A 419 -14.05 13.08 22.55
C SER A 419 -13.12 14.24 22.29
N LEU A 420 -13.67 15.40 21.99
CA LEU A 420 -12.91 16.56 21.56
C LEU A 420 -13.44 17.80 22.28
N GLN A 421 -12.59 18.37 23.13
CA GLN A 421 -12.84 19.67 23.77
C GLN A 421 -12.17 20.81 23.00
N ALA A 422 -10.95 20.57 22.51
CA ALA A 422 -10.17 21.54 21.75
C ALA A 422 -9.18 20.84 20.81
N VAL A 423 -8.85 21.53 19.72
CA VAL A 423 -7.84 21.12 18.75
C VAL A 423 -6.84 22.24 18.58
N SER A 424 -5.56 21.90 18.56
CA SER A 424 -4.53 22.83 18.09
C SER A 424 -3.99 22.37 16.75
N LEU A 425 -3.75 23.31 15.85
CA LEU A 425 -2.99 23.09 14.63
C LEU A 425 -1.66 23.83 14.73
N PHE A 426 -0.56 23.16 14.40
CA PHE A 426 0.75 23.78 14.26
C PHE A 426 1.01 24.04 12.78
N GLY A 427 1.36 25.27 12.43
CA GLY A 427 1.62 25.60 11.03
C GLY A 427 1.66 27.08 10.73
N ASN A 428 1.48 27.39 9.45
CA ASN A 428 1.27 28.74 8.98
C ASN A 428 0.03 28.75 8.07
N ILE A 429 -1.04 29.40 8.53
CA ILE A 429 -2.30 29.52 7.80
C ILE A 429 -2.80 30.96 7.91
N ASP A 430 -3.41 31.45 6.84
CA ASP A 430 -4.15 32.70 6.88
C ASP A 430 -5.55 32.44 7.46
N VAL A 431 -5.68 32.57 8.78
CA VAL A 431 -6.87 32.17 9.55
C VAL A 431 -8.18 32.73 9.01
N GLU A 432 -8.16 33.95 8.47
CA GLU A 432 -9.35 34.61 7.93
C GLU A 432 -9.96 33.84 6.76
N ASN A 433 -9.13 33.03 6.09
CA ASN A 433 -9.48 32.29 4.89
C ASN A 433 -10.03 30.89 5.15
N TRP A 434 -9.92 30.41 6.39
CA TRP A 434 -10.27 29.05 6.76
C TRP A 434 -11.40 28.99 7.77
N VAL A 435 -12.14 27.90 7.71
CA VAL A 435 -13.23 27.57 8.61
C VAL A 435 -12.95 26.19 9.20
N PHE A 436 -13.05 26.08 10.51
CA PHE A 436 -12.97 24.79 11.18
C PHE A 436 -14.34 24.10 11.14
N GLU A 437 -14.38 22.88 10.63
CA GLU A 437 -15.57 22.04 10.55
C GLU A 437 -15.35 20.71 11.26
N THR A 438 -16.41 20.18 11.86
CA THR A 438 -16.43 18.84 12.47
C THR A 438 -17.52 17.98 11.83
N TRP A 439 -17.28 16.68 11.71
CA TRP A 439 -18.25 15.75 11.17
C TRP A 439 -19.18 15.21 12.24
N HIS A 440 -20.48 15.46 12.10
CA HIS A 440 -21.51 14.95 13.00
C HIS A 440 -22.08 13.65 12.44
N SER A 441 -21.70 12.51 13.03
CA SER A 441 -22.07 11.18 12.55
C SER A 441 -23.58 10.95 12.42
N GLU A 442 -24.37 11.38 13.41
CA GLU A 442 -25.84 11.15 13.39
C GLU A 442 -26.57 11.96 12.33
N LYS A 443 -26.04 13.15 11.99
CA LYS A 443 -26.65 14.07 11.01
C LYS A 443 -26.03 13.91 9.63
N ASN A 444 -25.02 13.04 9.51
CA ASN A 444 -24.26 12.79 8.30
C ASN A 444 -23.83 14.08 7.58
N ARG A 445 -23.35 15.08 8.35
CA ARG A 445 -23.00 16.40 7.81
C ARG A 445 -21.87 17.08 8.58
N TRP A 446 -21.17 17.98 7.89
CA TRP A 446 -20.20 18.89 8.48
C TRP A 446 -20.90 20.03 9.24
N ILE A 447 -20.37 20.38 10.40
CA ILE A 447 -20.82 21.50 11.23
C ILE A 447 -19.64 22.45 11.40
N GLN A 448 -19.85 23.69 10.97
CA GLN A 448 -18.89 24.78 11.08
C GLN A 448 -18.83 25.33 12.52
N SER A 449 -17.62 25.61 12.99
CA SER A 449 -17.38 26.41 14.19
C SER A 449 -17.55 27.90 13.89
N GLU A 450 -18.20 28.62 14.80
CA GLU A 450 -18.42 30.06 14.66
C GLU A 450 -17.24 30.90 15.18
N SER A 451 -16.37 30.33 16.01
CA SER A 451 -15.24 31.05 16.63
C SER A 451 -13.98 30.98 15.78
N LEU A 452 -13.32 32.13 15.58
CA LEU A 452 -11.94 32.18 15.08
C LEU A 452 -10.99 31.53 16.10
N PRO A 453 -9.91 30.87 15.64
CA PRO A 453 -8.93 30.29 16.53
C PRO A 453 -8.14 31.36 17.28
N THR A 454 -7.74 31.03 18.51
CA THR A 454 -6.74 31.82 19.23
C THR A 454 -5.35 31.48 18.70
N VAL A 455 -4.56 32.49 18.32
CA VAL A 455 -3.23 32.31 17.72
C VAL A 455 -2.15 32.59 18.77
N THR A 456 -1.19 31.66 18.90
CA THR A 456 0.01 31.85 19.73
C THR A 456 1.25 31.64 18.86
N SER A 457 2.13 32.66 18.81
CA SER A 457 3.42 32.54 18.12
C SER A 457 4.40 31.74 18.99
N LEU A 458 5.01 30.69 18.41
CA LEU A 458 6.08 29.93 19.06
C LEU A 458 7.40 30.64 18.74
N GLY A 459 7.83 31.52 19.63
CA GLY A 459 8.88 32.55 19.42
C GLY A 459 10.27 32.12 18.94
N THR A 460 10.49 30.87 18.55
CA THR A 460 11.75 30.34 17.98
C THR A 460 11.57 29.70 16.60
N SER A 461 10.36 29.57 16.08
CA SER A 461 10.04 28.95 14.78
C SER A 461 9.06 29.81 13.99
N SER A 462 9.07 29.72 12.66
CA SER A 462 8.06 30.33 11.78
C SER A 462 6.69 29.64 11.86
N THR A 463 6.48 28.80 12.88
CA THR A 463 5.29 28.00 13.13
C THR A 463 4.45 28.67 14.21
N ASN A 464 3.16 28.86 13.92
CA ASN A 464 2.17 29.34 14.88
C ASN A 464 1.33 28.16 15.39
N LYS A 465 0.81 28.29 16.61
CA LYS A 465 -0.19 27.40 17.18
C LYS A 465 -1.57 28.06 17.06
N TYR A 466 -2.50 27.40 16.39
CA TYR A 466 -3.89 27.84 16.21
C TYR A 466 -4.81 26.97 17.05
N PHE A 467 -5.47 27.56 18.04
CA PHE A 467 -6.31 26.84 19.00
C PHE A 467 -7.79 27.00 18.68
N PHE A 468 -8.48 25.89 18.43
CA PHE A 468 -9.90 25.82 18.07
C PHE A 468 -10.73 25.20 19.20
N THR A 469 -11.82 25.85 19.58
CA THR A 469 -12.81 25.34 20.55
C THR A 469 -14.14 25.11 19.86
N PRO A 470 -14.40 23.91 19.32
CA PRO A 470 -15.45 23.72 18.34
C PRO A 470 -16.86 24.10 18.81
N PHE A 471 -17.28 23.79 20.05
CA PHE A 471 -18.67 24.07 20.50
C PHE A 471 -18.81 24.33 22.02
N GLY A 472 -17.80 24.89 22.68
CA GLY A 472 -17.85 25.24 24.12
C GLY A 472 -18.05 24.06 25.10
N SER A 473 -18.18 22.84 24.59
CA SER A 473 -18.41 21.59 25.32
C SER A 473 -17.70 20.43 24.61
N THR A 474 -17.48 19.33 25.33
CA THR A 474 -16.86 18.13 24.76
C THR A 474 -17.81 17.45 23.79
N ILE A 475 -17.38 17.28 22.54
CA ILE A 475 -18.16 16.61 21.50
C ILE A 475 -17.46 15.35 21.00
N LYS A 476 -18.22 14.34 20.60
CA LYS A 476 -17.66 13.11 20.02
C LYS A 476 -17.59 13.26 18.50
N VAL A 477 -16.38 13.26 17.95
CA VAL A 477 -16.14 13.50 16.51
C VAL A 477 -15.43 12.35 15.85
N LYS A 478 -15.78 12.08 14.59
CA LYS A 478 -15.08 11.11 13.73
C LYS A 478 -14.12 11.79 12.75
N LYS A 479 -14.47 12.98 12.26
CA LYS A 479 -13.64 13.76 11.34
C LYS A 479 -13.64 15.23 11.73
N ILE A 480 -12.53 15.90 11.46
CA ILE A 480 -12.37 17.36 11.59
C ILE A 480 -11.66 17.87 10.36
N ARG A 481 -11.89 19.12 9.96
CA ARG A 481 -11.13 19.76 8.88
C ARG A 481 -11.10 21.28 8.98
N LEU A 482 -10.07 21.86 8.40
CA LEU A 482 -10.05 23.23 7.93
C LEU A 482 -10.52 23.24 6.49
N LYS A 483 -11.55 24.04 6.19
CA LYS A 483 -12.09 24.24 4.84
C LYS A 483 -11.89 25.70 4.42
N LEU A 484 -11.41 25.90 3.21
CA LEU A 484 -11.22 27.22 2.62
C LEU A 484 -12.59 27.87 2.39
N ARG A 485 -12.69 29.15 2.72
CA ARG A 485 -13.91 29.93 2.54
C ARG A 485 -14.24 30.11 1.05
N PRO A 486 -15.52 29.97 0.65
CA PRO A 486 -15.93 30.13 -0.75
C PRO A 486 -15.57 31.51 -1.33
N GLU A 487 -15.63 32.58 -0.53
CA GLU A 487 -15.43 33.97 -0.99
C GLU A 487 -14.02 34.22 -1.55
N ILE A 488 -13.06 33.33 -1.27
CA ILE A 488 -11.66 33.44 -1.68
C ILE A 488 -11.40 32.66 -2.97
N VAL A 489 -12.20 31.63 -3.23
CA VAL A 489 -12.13 30.84 -4.47
C VAL A 489 -12.41 31.75 -5.68
N ASP A 490 -13.27 32.75 -5.51
CA ASP A 490 -13.60 33.75 -6.55
C ASP A 490 -12.49 34.80 -6.79
N GLN A 491 -11.52 34.92 -5.87
CA GLN A 491 -10.42 35.90 -5.94
C GLN A 491 -9.12 35.28 -6.49
N ALA A 492 -9.21 34.31 -7.41
CA ALA A 492 -8.20 33.38 -7.93
C ALA A 492 -6.86 33.94 -8.48
N THR A 493 -6.49 35.20 -8.20
CA THR A 493 -5.25 35.84 -8.64
C THR A 493 -4.10 35.78 -7.62
N LYS A 494 -4.36 35.40 -6.34
CA LYS A 494 -3.31 35.24 -5.33
C LYS A 494 -3.17 33.77 -4.90
N SER A 495 -1.96 33.23 -5.03
CA SER A 495 -1.58 31.95 -4.44
C SER A 495 -1.53 32.10 -2.92
N HIS A 496 -2.31 31.28 -2.22
CA HIS A 496 -2.26 31.23 -0.75
C HIS A 496 -1.37 30.05 -0.34
N GLU A 497 -0.34 30.34 0.45
CA GLU A 497 0.52 29.29 1.00
C GLU A 497 -0.05 28.79 2.32
N ILE A 498 -0.07 27.47 2.49
CA ILE A 498 -0.41 26.80 3.74
C ILE A 498 0.76 25.92 4.15
N ALA A 499 1.08 25.94 5.44
CA ALA A 499 1.95 24.95 6.05
C ALA A 499 1.23 24.29 7.22
N ILE A 500 1.23 22.95 7.28
CA ILE A 500 0.75 22.18 8.44
C ILE A 500 1.89 21.29 8.92
N CYS A 501 2.25 21.45 10.18
CA CYS A 501 3.35 20.76 10.84
C CYS A 501 2.87 19.70 11.84
N GLY A 502 1.57 19.64 12.10
CA GLY A 502 0.99 18.66 13.00
C GLY A 502 -0.26 19.18 13.69
N TRP A 503 -0.88 18.30 14.44
CA TRP A 503 -2.12 18.55 15.17
C TRP A 503 -1.95 18.12 16.62
N GLU A 504 -2.56 18.83 17.55
CA GLU A 504 -2.63 18.40 18.94
C GLU A 504 -4.09 18.31 19.36
N MET A 505 -4.48 17.09 19.76
CA MET A 505 -5.80 16.75 20.26
C MET A 505 -5.73 16.65 21.77
N GLU A 506 -6.59 17.40 22.48
CA GLU A 506 -6.56 17.43 23.94
C GLU A 506 -5.14 17.78 24.47
N LYS A 507 -4.93 17.92 25.79
CA LYS A 507 -3.57 18.20 26.28
C LYS A 507 -2.74 16.92 26.14
N ASN A 508 -1.87 16.84 25.11
CA ASN A 508 -0.77 15.87 24.92
C ASN A 508 -0.92 14.77 23.84
N TRP A 509 -1.96 14.75 23.01
CA TRP A 509 -1.99 13.84 21.85
C TRP A 509 -1.56 14.57 20.58
N LEU A 510 -0.27 14.49 20.27
CA LEU A 510 0.33 15.05 19.06
C LEU A 510 0.18 14.05 17.90
N ILE A 511 -0.30 14.55 16.76
CA ILE A 511 -0.50 13.84 15.50
C ILE A 511 0.35 14.49 14.43
#